data_AF-A0A3B8L9N1-F1
#
_entry.id   AF-A0A3B8L9N1-F1
#
_cell.length_a   1.000
_cell.length_b   1.000
_cell.length_c   1.000
_cell.angle_alpha   90.00
_cell.angle_beta   90.00
_cell.angle_gamma   90.00
#
_symmetry.space_group_name_H-M   'P 1'
#
loop_
_entity.id
_entity.type
_entity.pdbx_description
1 polymer ?
#
loop_
_entity_poly.entity_id
_entity_poly.type
_entity_poly.pdbx_seq_one_letter_code
_entity_poly.pdbx_strand_id
1 'polypeptide(L)'
;AAFTSPTFRGQGLGSAQALERRHSDIIETIRTRAERTNNPLTAQQLADALLKLHSVFAVTPRASLRVLEIKEATPQGDAWTARLLITSTGTTESGQRRQVLSEHTINGTITDGTRLGEVPWITNWTIQRTVQRNGPPGLFQEVTAEWGLDKLPIPDNWKLAPGDVLKNRFPMAVADVNRDGRLDVAVAAIDVPPLLLAGDTRQGFRGVAAEVGLVTGSPRDQLTNFAVGWIDFDNDGQCDIYVANMYSKMGRRIIGLVQDSDYPEGVYQQIRGSCAGNRLYCGRGRGQFEEVSDTAGVNSVGWAYGPVLADFDADGQLDIYSTTGFLSFDRKKTDG
;
A
#
# COMPACT_ATOMS: atom_id res chain seq x y z
N ALA A 1 10.87 -11.42 33.68
CA ALA A 1 9.72 -11.85 34.51
C ALA A 1 9.17 -13.20 34.04
N ALA A 2 8.70 -13.34 32.79
CA ALA A 2 8.00 -14.55 32.33
C ALA A 2 8.76 -15.88 32.51
N PHE A 3 10.07 -15.90 32.26
CA PHE A 3 10.94 -17.10 32.31
C PHE A 3 12.12 -16.95 33.28
N THR A 4 12.04 -16.04 34.26
CA THR A 4 13.09 -15.80 35.27
C THR A 4 12.97 -16.70 36.51
N SER A 5 12.25 -17.83 36.39
CA SER A 5 12.10 -18.79 37.49
C SER A 5 13.43 -19.50 37.77
N PRO A 6 13.81 -19.72 39.05
CA PRO A 6 14.93 -20.60 39.41
C PRO A 6 14.75 -22.03 38.92
N THR A 7 13.49 -22.46 38.70
CA THR A 7 13.14 -23.80 38.22
C THR A 7 12.98 -23.89 36.70
N PHE A 8 13.21 -22.79 35.99
CA PHE A 8 13.08 -22.75 34.53
C PHE A 8 14.03 -23.72 33.84
N ARG A 9 13.54 -24.42 32.81
CA ARG A 9 14.34 -25.28 31.95
C ARG A 9 14.18 -24.89 30.48
N GLY A 10 15.26 -24.41 29.88
CA GLY A 10 15.33 -24.16 28.44
C GLY A 10 15.86 -25.38 27.70
N GLN A 11 15.47 -25.55 26.45
CA GLN A 11 16.03 -26.57 25.55
C GLN A 11 16.24 -25.98 24.16
N GLY A 12 17.50 -25.93 23.72
CA GLY A 12 17.87 -25.51 22.37
C GLY A 12 17.98 -26.68 21.40
N LEU A 13 18.18 -26.36 20.13
CA LEU A 13 18.57 -27.35 19.13
C LEU A 13 20.04 -27.74 19.39
N GLY A 14 20.29 -29.02 19.63
CA GLY A 14 21.64 -29.56 19.79
C GLY A 14 22.47 -29.44 18.50
N SER A 15 23.68 -30.02 18.50
CA SER A 15 24.58 -30.06 17.34
C SER A 15 24.16 -31.02 16.21
N ALA A 16 22.87 -31.38 16.14
CA ALA A 16 22.35 -32.30 15.13
C ALA A 16 22.58 -31.76 13.71
N GLN A 17 22.86 -32.66 12.76
CA GLN A 17 23.07 -32.30 11.36
C GLN A 17 21.87 -31.52 10.81
N ALA A 18 22.16 -30.43 10.10
CA ALA A 18 21.15 -29.68 9.38
C ALA A 18 20.82 -30.40 8.07
N LEU A 19 19.53 -30.47 7.73
CA LEU A 19 19.08 -30.87 6.40
C LEU A 19 19.10 -29.64 5.50
N GLU A 20 19.81 -29.72 4.37
CA GLU A 20 19.78 -28.68 3.34
C GLU A 20 18.87 -29.10 2.19
N ARG A 21 18.02 -28.19 1.73
CA ARG A 21 17.19 -28.32 0.53
C ARG A 21 17.47 -27.13 -0.38
N ARG A 22 17.54 -27.36 -1.68
CA ARG A 22 17.71 -26.32 -2.69
C ARG A 22 16.49 -26.28 -3.60
N HIS A 23 15.91 -25.09 -3.73
CA HIS A 23 14.77 -24.81 -4.58
C HIS A 23 15.12 -23.61 -5.46
N SER A 24 15.66 -23.86 -6.66
CA SER A 24 16.24 -22.82 -7.53
C SER A 24 17.33 -22.03 -6.77
N ASP A 25 17.17 -20.71 -6.67
CA ASP A 25 18.09 -19.80 -5.96
C ASP A 25 17.82 -19.72 -4.45
N ILE A 26 16.89 -20.52 -3.93
CA ILE A 26 16.57 -20.57 -2.51
C ILE A 26 17.24 -21.77 -1.86
N ILE A 27 18.08 -21.51 -0.86
CA ILE A 27 18.67 -22.53 0.01
C ILE A 27 17.91 -22.55 1.33
N GLU A 28 17.31 -23.68 1.66
CA GLU A 28 16.60 -23.94 2.91
C GLU A 28 17.44 -24.86 3.81
N THR A 29 17.79 -24.38 4.99
CA THR A 29 18.51 -25.14 6.03
C THR A 29 17.55 -25.42 7.18
N ILE A 30 17.22 -26.69 7.39
CA ILE A 30 16.32 -27.15 8.44
C ILE A 30 17.14 -27.81 9.54
N ARG A 31 16.92 -27.38 10.79
CA ARG A 31 17.41 -28.10 11.97
C ARG A 31 16.22 -28.51 12.81
N THR A 32 16.14 -29.79 13.14
CA THR A 32 15.11 -30.35 14.02
C THR A 32 15.80 -30.89 15.26
N ARG A 33 15.11 -30.83 16.40
CA ARG A 33 15.59 -31.42 17.63
C ARG A 33 15.87 -32.92 17.42
N ALA A 34 17.07 -33.37 17.78
CA ALA A 34 17.35 -34.79 17.94
C ALA A 34 16.74 -35.27 19.26
N GLU A 35 16.03 -36.40 19.26
CA GLU A 35 15.30 -36.93 20.42
C GLU A 35 16.17 -37.12 21.68
N ARG A 36 17.50 -37.12 21.56
CA ARG A 36 18.44 -37.53 22.62
C ARG A 36 19.39 -36.45 23.16
N THR A 37 19.44 -35.24 22.61
CA THR A 37 20.38 -34.21 23.12
C THR A 37 19.70 -33.32 24.18
N ASN A 38 19.83 -33.73 25.44
CA ASN A 38 19.23 -33.11 26.63
C ASN A 38 20.23 -32.23 27.39
N ASN A 39 20.78 -31.18 26.78
CA ASN A 39 21.50 -30.16 27.55
C ASN A 39 20.51 -29.08 27.99
N PRO A 40 20.08 -29.05 29.27
CA PRO A 40 19.21 -28.01 29.77
C PRO A 40 19.94 -26.65 29.70
N LEU A 41 19.24 -25.66 29.16
CA LEU A 41 19.69 -24.28 29.10
C LEU A 41 19.09 -23.49 30.27
N THR A 42 19.87 -22.57 30.83
CA THR A 42 19.32 -21.53 31.70
C THR A 42 18.44 -20.57 30.90
N ALA A 43 17.65 -19.76 31.61
CA ALA A 43 16.86 -18.68 31.01
C ALA A 43 17.70 -17.76 30.12
N GLN A 44 18.89 -17.37 30.59
CA GLN A 44 19.80 -16.51 29.83
C GLN A 44 20.33 -17.22 28.57
N GLN A 45 20.78 -18.47 28.70
CA GLN A 45 21.30 -19.24 27.57
C GLN A 45 20.24 -19.47 26.48
N LEU A 46 18.97 -19.66 26.87
CA LEU A 46 17.89 -19.74 25.89
C LEU A 46 17.64 -18.39 25.21
N ALA A 47 17.61 -17.29 25.97
CA ALA A 47 17.46 -15.96 25.40
C ALA A 47 18.57 -15.66 24.39
N ASP A 48 19.82 -15.97 24.72
CA ASP A 48 20.97 -15.84 23.82
C ASP A 48 20.80 -16.72 22.56
N ALA A 49 20.28 -17.95 22.70
CA ALA A 49 20.01 -18.83 21.58
C ALA A 49 18.92 -18.27 20.63
N LEU A 50 17.87 -17.67 21.18
CA LEU A 50 16.82 -17.00 20.40
C LEU A 50 17.37 -15.74 19.71
N LEU A 51 18.17 -14.93 20.40
CA LEU A 51 18.82 -13.75 19.82
C LEU A 51 19.80 -14.13 18.70
N LYS A 52 20.52 -15.26 18.83
CA LYS A 52 21.40 -15.78 17.78
C LYS A 52 20.66 -16.17 16.50
N LEU A 53 19.37 -16.53 16.58
CA LEU A 53 18.56 -16.73 15.38
C LEU A 53 18.29 -15.42 14.63
N HIS A 54 18.41 -14.27 15.30
CA HIS A 54 18.22 -12.94 14.74
C HIS A 54 19.56 -12.24 14.40
N SER A 55 20.68 -12.67 14.96
CA SER A 55 22.00 -12.07 14.67
C SER A 55 22.49 -12.30 13.24
N VAL A 56 21.73 -13.04 12.42
CA VAL A 56 22.04 -13.34 11.02
C VAL A 56 21.58 -12.26 10.04
N PHE A 57 20.91 -11.21 10.54
CA PHE A 57 20.40 -10.08 9.76
C PHE A 57 21.30 -8.85 9.96
N ALA A 58 21.47 -8.05 8.90
CA ALA A 58 22.28 -6.82 8.94
C ALA A 58 21.66 -5.72 9.80
N VAL A 59 20.32 -5.66 9.81
CA VAL A 59 19.51 -4.74 10.61
C VAL A 59 18.47 -5.54 11.38
N THR A 60 17.86 -4.92 12.38
CA THR A 60 16.76 -5.54 13.15
C THR A 60 15.69 -6.08 12.18
N PRO A 61 15.46 -7.40 12.15
CA PRO A 61 14.52 -7.99 11.22
C PRO A 61 13.08 -7.64 11.62
N ARG A 62 12.16 -7.68 10.66
CA ARG A 62 10.74 -7.76 10.97
C ARG A 62 10.47 -9.13 11.58
N ALA A 63 10.01 -9.17 12.83
CA ALA A 63 9.68 -10.39 13.55
C ALA A 63 8.18 -10.45 13.87
N SER A 64 7.61 -11.65 13.84
CA SER A 64 6.27 -11.93 14.34
C SER A 64 6.26 -13.20 15.19
N LEU A 65 5.43 -13.21 16.22
CA LEU A 65 5.17 -14.36 17.08
C LEU A 65 3.71 -14.75 16.92
N ARG A 66 3.45 -16.02 16.65
CA ARG A 66 2.10 -16.58 16.57
C ARG A 66 1.97 -17.73 17.55
N VAL A 67 0.88 -17.72 18.32
CA VAL A 67 0.44 -18.88 19.09
C VAL A 67 -0.32 -19.80 18.15
N LEU A 68 0.20 -21.00 17.92
CA LEU A 68 -0.41 -21.99 17.04
C LEU A 68 -1.48 -22.80 17.76
N GLU A 69 -1.24 -23.11 19.03
CA GLU A 69 -2.07 -23.98 19.84
C GLU A 69 -1.78 -23.75 21.32
N ILE A 70 -2.80 -23.84 22.18
CA ILE A 70 -2.67 -23.93 23.65
C ILE A 70 -3.49 -25.14 24.11
N LYS A 71 -2.90 -25.98 24.96
CA LYS A 71 -3.55 -27.12 25.60
C LYS A 71 -3.36 -27.07 27.10
N GLU A 72 -4.37 -27.49 27.82
CA GLU A 72 -4.26 -27.80 29.24
C GLU A 72 -3.42 -29.07 29.42
N ALA A 73 -2.47 -29.05 30.36
CA ALA A 73 -1.55 -30.15 30.62
C ALA A 73 -1.96 -30.99 31.83
N THR A 74 -2.79 -30.45 32.73
CA THR A 74 -3.31 -31.14 33.92
C THR A 74 -4.83 -30.95 34.01
N PRO A 75 -5.62 -31.95 34.45
CA PRO A 75 -7.08 -31.81 34.59
C PRO A 75 -7.55 -30.72 35.58
N GLN A 76 -6.63 -30.22 36.41
CA GLN A 76 -6.89 -29.20 37.42
C GLN A 76 -6.82 -27.76 36.86
N GLY A 77 -6.38 -27.55 35.62
CA GLY A 77 -6.17 -26.20 35.03
C GLY A 77 -4.82 -25.57 35.32
N ASP A 78 -4.04 -26.17 36.23
CA ASP A 78 -2.85 -25.56 36.82
C ASP A 78 -1.61 -25.52 35.91
N ALA A 79 -1.65 -26.22 34.78
CA ALA A 79 -0.56 -26.26 33.83
C ALA A 79 -1.07 -26.28 32.39
N TRP A 80 -0.31 -25.68 31.49
CA TRP A 80 -0.62 -25.65 30.07
C TRP A 80 0.64 -25.80 29.22
N THR A 81 0.42 -26.19 27.97
CA THR A 81 1.41 -26.29 26.91
C THR A 81 0.97 -25.46 25.71
N ALA A 82 1.84 -24.62 25.17
CA ALA A 82 1.60 -23.84 23.96
C ALA A 82 2.61 -24.17 22.87
N ARG A 83 2.15 -24.19 21.61
CA ARG A 83 3.01 -24.21 20.44
C ARG A 83 3.12 -22.82 19.87
N LEU A 84 4.34 -22.35 19.65
CA LEU A 84 4.59 -21.05 19.03
C LEU A 84 5.33 -21.17 17.72
N LEU A 85 5.08 -20.22 16.83
CA LEU A 85 5.88 -19.97 15.64
C LEU A 85 6.42 -18.54 15.69
N ILE A 86 7.73 -18.41 15.70
CA ILE A 86 8.42 -17.13 15.53
C ILE A 86 8.95 -17.07 14.11
N THR A 87 8.62 -16.00 13.40
CA THR A 87 9.06 -15.75 12.01
C THR A 87 9.78 -14.41 11.94
N SER A 88 11.01 -14.42 11.45
CA SER A 88 11.83 -13.22 11.24
C SER A 88 12.24 -13.13 9.78
N THR A 89 12.09 -11.94 9.19
CA THR A 89 12.44 -11.67 7.78
C THR A 89 13.27 -10.39 7.69
N GLY A 90 14.29 -10.42 6.85
CA GLY A 90 15.18 -9.27 6.65
C GLY A 90 16.27 -9.56 5.62
N THR A 91 17.31 -8.77 5.64
CA THR A 91 18.49 -8.91 4.78
C THR A 91 19.73 -9.25 5.60
N THR A 92 20.66 -10.02 5.02
CA THR A 92 22.00 -10.30 5.60
C THR A 92 22.96 -9.14 5.32
N GLU A 93 24.14 -9.15 5.96
CA GLU A 93 25.21 -8.17 5.65
C GLU A 93 25.66 -8.23 4.18
N SER A 94 25.58 -9.40 3.56
CA SER A 94 25.85 -9.61 2.13
C SER A 94 24.70 -9.19 1.21
N GLY A 95 23.60 -8.62 1.74
CA GLY A 95 22.44 -8.15 0.97
C GLY A 95 21.45 -9.25 0.55
N GLN A 96 21.66 -10.51 0.94
CA GLN A 96 20.73 -11.60 0.63
C GLN A 96 19.46 -11.49 1.46
N ARG A 97 18.30 -11.78 0.86
CA ARG A 97 17.05 -11.91 1.61
C ARG A 97 17.11 -13.18 2.46
N ARG A 98 16.74 -13.06 3.73
CA ARG A 98 16.72 -14.18 4.67
C ARG A 98 15.38 -14.24 5.40
N GLN A 99 14.91 -15.46 5.61
CA GLN A 99 13.80 -15.77 6.51
C GLN A 99 14.26 -16.81 7.52
N VAL A 100 13.97 -16.58 8.80
CA VAL A 100 14.20 -17.53 9.88
C VAL A 100 12.85 -17.84 10.52
N LEU A 101 12.44 -19.10 10.45
CA LEU A 101 11.32 -19.62 11.23
C LEU A 101 11.84 -20.46 12.37
N SER A 102 11.18 -20.36 13.53
CA SER A 102 11.44 -21.25 14.65
C SER A 102 10.14 -21.68 15.31
N GLU A 103 9.98 -22.98 15.44
CA GLU A 103 8.84 -23.61 16.11
C GLU A 103 9.24 -23.95 17.54
N HIS A 104 8.35 -23.64 18.49
CA HIS A 104 8.62 -23.77 19.92
C HIS A 104 7.49 -24.48 20.63
N THR A 105 7.83 -25.11 21.75
CA THR A 105 6.88 -25.59 22.75
C THR A 105 7.19 -24.92 24.08
N ILE A 106 6.19 -24.33 24.71
CA ILE A 106 6.31 -23.67 26.00
C ILE A 106 5.35 -24.34 26.98
N ASN A 107 5.82 -24.61 28.19
CA ASN A 107 4.97 -25.05 29.29
C ASN A 107 4.90 -23.95 30.34
N GLY A 108 3.72 -23.74 30.90
CA GLY A 108 3.48 -22.76 31.95
C GLY A 108 2.50 -23.25 33.01
N THR A 109 2.39 -22.49 34.09
CA THR A 109 1.62 -22.88 35.30
C THR A 109 0.69 -21.79 35.82
N ILE A 110 0.41 -20.75 35.03
CA ILE A 110 -0.48 -19.67 35.47
C ILE A 110 -1.93 -20.01 35.13
N THR A 111 -2.79 -19.96 36.15
CA THR A 111 -4.24 -20.21 36.09
C THR A 111 -5.08 -18.94 36.04
N ASP A 112 -4.48 -17.80 36.43
CA ASP A 112 -5.13 -16.50 36.50
C ASP A 112 -4.32 -15.46 35.72
N GLY A 113 -4.90 -15.01 34.59
CA GLY A 113 -4.28 -14.04 33.70
C GLY A 113 -4.06 -12.66 34.34
N THR A 114 -4.73 -12.34 35.45
CA THR A 114 -4.53 -11.06 36.15
C THR A 114 -3.15 -10.93 36.79
N ARG A 115 -2.47 -12.05 37.03
CA ARG A 115 -1.13 -12.10 37.65
C ARG A 115 0.01 -12.16 36.62
N LEU A 116 -0.30 -11.94 35.34
CA LEU A 116 0.69 -11.93 34.26
C LEU A 116 1.73 -10.83 34.51
N GLY A 117 2.99 -11.24 34.69
CA GLY A 117 4.12 -10.34 34.91
C GLY A 117 4.56 -10.20 36.36
N GLU A 118 3.73 -10.60 37.33
CA GLU A 118 4.06 -10.58 38.77
C GLU A 118 4.89 -11.79 39.18
N VAL A 119 4.60 -12.95 38.60
CA VAL A 119 5.28 -14.21 38.89
C VAL A 119 5.85 -14.84 37.61
N PRO A 120 6.96 -15.57 37.67
CA PRO A 120 7.38 -16.43 36.58
C PRO A 120 6.29 -17.44 36.26
N TRP A 121 5.89 -17.53 34.99
CA TRP A 121 4.78 -18.36 34.56
C TRP A 121 5.16 -19.35 33.46
N ILE A 122 6.37 -19.24 32.90
CA ILE A 122 6.97 -20.23 32.01
C ILE A 122 7.90 -21.12 32.82
N THR A 123 7.65 -22.42 32.80
CA THR A 123 8.49 -23.43 33.47
C THR A 123 9.45 -24.12 32.50
N ASN A 124 9.04 -24.31 31.24
CA ASN A 124 9.88 -24.90 30.21
C ASN A 124 9.68 -24.22 28.87
N TRP A 125 10.76 -24.03 28.11
CA TRP A 125 10.70 -23.58 26.71
C TRP A 125 11.68 -24.39 25.86
N THR A 126 11.13 -25.06 24.86
CA THR A 126 11.87 -25.90 23.92
C THR A 126 11.79 -25.36 22.50
N ILE A 127 12.94 -25.15 21.85
CA ILE A 127 13.02 -24.89 20.41
C ILE A 127 12.96 -26.24 19.69
N GLN A 128 11.88 -26.51 18.97
CA GLN A 128 11.63 -27.80 18.31
C GLN A 128 12.31 -27.89 16.95
N ARG A 129 12.27 -26.79 16.20
CA ARG A 129 12.74 -26.73 14.83
C ARG A 129 13.10 -25.31 14.44
N THR A 130 14.15 -25.17 13.64
CA THR A 130 14.45 -23.92 12.92
C THR A 130 14.53 -24.19 11.43
N VAL A 131 14.04 -23.24 10.64
CA VAL A 131 14.13 -23.25 9.19
C VAL A 131 14.72 -21.91 8.78
N GLN A 132 15.89 -21.93 8.14
CA GLN A 132 16.52 -20.76 7.56
C GLN A 132 16.38 -20.84 6.04
N ARG A 133 15.87 -19.79 5.42
CA ARG A 133 15.77 -19.68 3.96
C ARG A 133 16.60 -18.49 3.51
N ASN A 134 17.47 -18.74 2.56
CA ASN A 134 18.31 -17.74 1.91
C ASN A 134 17.86 -17.62 0.47
N GLY A 135 17.53 -16.40 0.04
CA GLY A 135 17.21 -16.10 -1.35
C GLY A 135 18.14 -15.02 -1.91
N PRO A 136 18.05 -14.76 -3.22
CA PRO A 136 18.80 -13.69 -3.85
C PRO A 136 18.43 -12.31 -3.26
N PRO A 137 19.24 -11.27 -3.51
CA PRO A 137 18.87 -9.90 -3.22
C PRO A 137 17.50 -9.56 -3.83
N GLY A 138 16.76 -8.66 -3.18
CA GLY A 138 15.50 -8.17 -3.76
C GLY A 138 15.76 -7.35 -5.02
N LEU A 139 14.88 -7.46 -6.02
CA LEU A 139 14.86 -6.55 -7.17
C LEU A 139 14.40 -5.14 -6.77
N PHE A 140 13.64 -5.03 -5.69
CA PHE A 140 13.07 -3.79 -5.18
C PHE A 140 13.52 -3.53 -3.74
N GLN A 141 13.76 -2.26 -3.44
CA GLN A 141 14.01 -1.72 -2.12
C GLN A 141 12.87 -0.76 -1.75
N GLU A 142 12.48 -0.75 -0.47
CA GLU A 142 11.54 0.23 0.07
C GLU A 142 12.27 1.56 0.21
N VAL A 143 11.75 2.61 -0.42
CA VAL A 143 12.40 3.93 -0.50
C VAL A 143 11.41 5.07 -0.25
N THR A 144 10.23 4.79 0.33
CA THR A 144 9.13 5.75 0.50
C THR A 144 9.57 6.99 1.28
N ALA A 145 10.31 6.80 2.38
CA ALA A 145 10.80 7.91 3.21
C ALA A 145 11.94 8.69 2.54
N GLU A 146 12.83 8.00 1.84
CA GLU A 146 13.94 8.62 1.10
C GLU A 146 13.43 9.53 -0.02
N TRP A 147 12.37 9.09 -0.71
CA TRP A 147 11.73 9.83 -1.79
C TRP A 147 10.55 10.68 -1.32
N GLY A 148 10.42 10.94 -0.01
CA GLY A 148 9.44 11.87 0.55
C GLY A 148 7.97 11.52 0.28
N LEU A 149 7.67 10.31 -0.22
CA LEU A 149 6.32 9.84 -0.49
C LEU A 149 5.48 9.75 0.78
N ASP A 150 6.13 9.55 1.93
CA ASP A 150 5.51 9.51 3.27
C ASP A 150 5.09 10.90 3.79
N LYS A 151 5.56 11.98 3.14
CA LYS A 151 5.26 13.38 3.49
C LYS A 151 4.25 14.03 2.56
N LEU A 152 3.79 13.31 1.53
CA LEU A 152 2.76 13.83 0.64
C LEU A 152 1.49 14.17 1.43
N PRO A 153 0.71 15.19 1.01
CA PRO A 153 -0.58 15.53 1.62
C PRO A 153 -1.66 14.50 1.26
N ILE A 154 -1.28 13.23 1.28
CA ILE A 154 -2.07 12.05 1.00
C ILE A 154 -2.30 11.41 2.37
N PRO A 155 -3.50 11.56 2.96
CA PRO A 155 -3.78 10.98 4.27
C PRO A 155 -3.50 9.48 4.31
N ASP A 156 -2.63 9.07 5.21
CA ASP A 156 -2.33 7.65 5.44
C ASP A 156 -3.50 7.06 6.24
N ASN A 157 -4.37 6.31 5.56
CA ASN A 157 -5.55 5.70 6.17
C ASN A 157 -5.20 4.79 7.38
N TRP A 158 -3.96 4.32 7.51
CA TRP A 158 -3.50 3.56 8.67
C TRP A 158 -3.21 4.42 9.90
N LYS A 159 -3.03 5.73 9.72
CA LYS A 159 -2.76 6.71 10.78
C LYS A 159 -3.99 7.54 11.14
N LEU A 160 -5.08 7.43 10.38
CA LEU A 160 -6.33 8.15 10.60
C LEU A 160 -7.22 7.39 11.61
N ALA A 161 -8.01 8.12 12.40
CA ALA A 161 -9.03 7.50 13.23
C ALA A 161 -10.08 6.81 12.34
N PRO A 162 -10.79 5.76 12.81
CA PRO A 162 -11.76 5.03 11.98
C PRO A 162 -12.86 5.89 11.31
N GLY A 163 -13.15 7.09 11.84
CA GLY A 163 -14.09 8.06 11.24
C GLY A 163 -13.47 8.98 10.17
N ASP A 164 -12.14 9.08 10.14
CA ASP A 164 -11.38 10.00 9.28
C ASP A 164 -10.73 9.28 8.09
N VAL A 165 -10.89 7.95 7.99
CA VAL A 165 -10.40 7.15 6.86
C VAL A 165 -11.02 7.68 5.57
N LEU A 166 -10.19 8.20 4.66
CA LEU A 166 -10.64 8.62 3.34
C LEU A 166 -11.07 7.39 2.55
N LYS A 167 -12.34 7.39 2.11
CA LYS A 167 -12.99 6.17 1.62
C LYS A 167 -12.62 5.73 0.21
N ASN A 168 -12.01 6.55 -0.65
CA ASN A 168 -11.66 6.10 -2.00
C ASN A 168 -10.38 6.77 -2.50
N ARG A 169 -9.44 5.95 -2.99
CA ARG A 169 -8.32 6.39 -3.84
C ARG A 169 -8.39 5.63 -5.15
N PHE A 170 -8.10 6.33 -6.22
CA PHE A 170 -8.39 5.90 -7.58
C PHE A 170 -7.10 5.69 -8.39
N PRO A 171 -7.18 5.16 -9.63
CA PRO A 171 -6.02 4.92 -10.47
C PRO A 171 -5.10 6.14 -10.59
N MET A 172 -3.81 5.86 -10.74
CA MET A 172 -2.75 6.83 -10.97
C MET A 172 -2.21 6.70 -12.39
N ALA A 173 -1.63 7.77 -12.90
CA ALA A 173 -0.93 7.79 -14.18
C ALA A 173 0.49 8.37 -13.98
N VAL A 174 1.48 7.83 -14.70
CA VAL A 174 2.90 8.21 -14.55
C VAL A 174 3.49 8.59 -15.91
N ALA A 175 4.09 9.77 -16.02
CA ALA A 175 4.73 10.29 -17.23
C ALA A 175 5.73 11.41 -16.88
N ASP A 176 6.70 11.70 -17.74
CA ASP A 176 7.59 12.87 -17.62
C ASP A 176 6.94 14.08 -18.31
N VAL A 177 6.16 14.84 -17.54
CA VAL A 177 5.22 15.85 -18.06
C VAL A 177 5.94 17.14 -18.42
N ASN A 178 6.95 17.49 -17.62
CA ASN A 178 7.74 18.69 -17.81
C ASN A 178 9.01 18.45 -18.66
N ARG A 179 9.26 17.18 -19.05
CA ARG A 179 10.43 16.73 -19.81
C ARG A 179 11.76 17.01 -19.11
N ASP A 180 11.78 16.88 -17.78
CA ASP A 180 13.00 17.08 -16.98
C ASP A 180 13.81 15.78 -16.81
N GLY A 181 13.36 14.69 -17.43
CA GLY A 181 13.96 13.35 -17.35
C GLY A 181 13.50 12.56 -16.13
N ARG A 182 12.48 13.02 -15.41
CA ARG A 182 11.92 12.35 -14.23
C ARG A 182 10.45 12.06 -14.45
N LEU A 183 10.00 10.98 -13.85
CA LEU A 183 8.60 10.62 -13.90
C LEU A 183 7.83 11.42 -12.85
N ASP A 184 6.74 12.03 -13.31
CA ASP A 184 5.73 12.70 -12.51
C ASP A 184 4.53 11.77 -12.33
N VAL A 185 3.75 12.02 -11.28
CA VAL A 185 2.62 11.17 -10.89
C VAL A 185 1.35 11.99 -10.78
N ALA A 186 0.32 11.62 -11.54
CA ALA A 186 -1.04 12.10 -11.35
C ALA A 186 -1.85 11.07 -10.56
N VAL A 187 -2.62 11.52 -9.57
CA VAL A 187 -3.49 10.66 -8.75
C VAL A 187 -4.89 11.24 -8.72
N ALA A 188 -5.88 10.44 -9.10
CA ALA A 188 -7.28 10.82 -8.99
C ALA A 188 -7.75 10.85 -7.53
N ALA A 189 -8.63 11.79 -7.21
CA ALA A 189 -9.09 12.12 -5.87
C ALA A 189 -10.57 12.57 -5.85
N ILE A 190 -11.19 12.50 -4.68
CA ILE A 190 -12.56 12.95 -4.44
C ILE A 190 -12.54 14.35 -3.82
N ASP A 191 -13.45 15.21 -4.28
CA ASP A 191 -13.72 16.56 -3.79
C ASP A 191 -12.55 17.54 -3.90
N VAL A 192 -11.52 17.15 -4.65
CA VAL A 192 -10.34 17.96 -4.98
C VAL A 192 -9.90 17.66 -6.42
N PRO A 193 -9.19 18.60 -7.07
CA PRO A 193 -8.51 18.34 -8.34
C PRO A 193 -7.58 17.13 -8.25
N PRO A 194 -7.25 16.47 -9.37
CA PRO A 194 -6.20 15.45 -9.38
C PRO A 194 -4.91 15.99 -8.76
N LEU A 195 -4.29 15.19 -7.90
CA LEU A 195 -2.97 15.51 -7.37
C LEU A 195 -1.97 15.30 -8.50
N LEU A 196 -1.20 16.33 -8.85
CA LEU A 196 -0.03 16.20 -9.71
C LEU A 196 1.23 16.38 -8.89
N LEU A 197 2.08 15.36 -8.91
CA LEU A 197 3.32 15.26 -8.14
C LEU A 197 4.50 15.24 -9.09
N ALA A 198 5.27 16.33 -9.10
CA ALA A 198 6.49 16.40 -9.90
C ALA A 198 7.67 15.75 -9.16
N GLY A 199 8.48 14.98 -9.87
CA GLY A 199 9.72 14.40 -9.33
C GLY A 199 10.80 15.46 -9.09
N ASP A 200 11.46 15.42 -7.92
CA ASP A 200 12.58 16.30 -7.57
C ASP A 200 13.75 15.47 -6.98
N THR A 201 14.93 15.60 -7.61
CA THR A 201 16.20 14.96 -7.21
C THR A 201 16.62 15.09 -5.77
N ARG A 202 16.15 16.10 -5.03
CA ARG A 202 16.62 16.37 -3.66
C ARG A 202 15.53 16.28 -2.61
N GLN A 203 14.26 16.21 -3.04
CA GLN A 203 13.11 16.30 -2.13
C GLN A 203 12.04 15.24 -2.39
N GLY A 204 12.23 14.36 -3.38
CA GLY A 204 11.27 13.31 -3.67
C GLY A 204 10.19 13.77 -4.64
N PHE A 205 8.96 13.95 -4.16
CA PHE A 205 7.84 14.44 -4.95
C PHE A 205 7.25 15.74 -4.39
N ARG A 206 6.84 16.65 -5.29
CA ARG A 206 6.24 17.94 -4.94
C ARG A 206 4.88 18.13 -5.61
N GLY A 207 3.88 18.59 -4.87
CA GLY A 207 2.58 18.93 -5.44
C GLY A 207 2.66 20.17 -6.33
N VAL A 208 2.26 20.04 -7.61
CA VAL A 208 2.36 21.12 -8.61
C VAL A 208 1.05 21.46 -9.31
N ALA A 209 -0.06 20.78 -8.99
CA ALA A 209 -1.34 20.92 -9.70
C ALA A 209 -1.81 22.37 -9.92
N ALA A 210 -1.64 23.26 -8.93
CA ALA A 210 -2.00 24.67 -9.07
C ALA A 210 -1.02 25.46 -9.96
N GLU A 211 0.27 25.17 -9.87
CA GLU A 211 1.32 25.84 -10.65
C GLU A 211 1.21 25.54 -12.14
N VAL A 212 0.72 24.34 -12.46
CA VAL A 212 0.60 23.86 -13.83
C VAL A 212 -0.75 24.19 -14.50
N GLY A 213 -1.65 24.86 -13.78
CA GLY A 213 -2.97 25.26 -14.32
C GLY A 213 -4.07 24.20 -14.24
N LEU A 214 -3.87 23.10 -13.49
CA LEU A 214 -4.94 22.12 -13.25
C LEU A 214 -5.94 22.59 -12.17
N VAL A 215 -5.55 23.59 -11.39
CA VAL A 215 -6.39 24.24 -10.39
C VAL A 215 -6.44 25.73 -10.69
N THR A 216 -7.65 26.22 -10.96
CA THR A 216 -7.92 27.64 -11.23
C THR A 216 -8.29 28.41 -9.97
N GLY A 217 -8.47 27.71 -8.84
CA GLY A 217 -8.98 28.27 -7.59
C GLY A 217 -10.50 28.46 -7.59
N SER A 218 -11.18 27.98 -8.63
CA SER A 218 -12.63 28.06 -8.76
C SER A 218 -13.29 26.96 -7.91
N PRO A 219 -14.46 27.21 -7.29
CA PRO A 219 -15.29 26.14 -6.71
C PRO A 219 -15.63 25.02 -7.71
N ARG A 220 -15.57 25.30 -9.02
CA ARG A 220 -15.70 24.31 -10.10
C ARG A 220 -14.63 23.21 -10.05
N ASP A 221 -13.51 23.45 -9.37
CA ASP A 221 -12.38 22.53 -9.28
C ASP A 221 -12.56 21.47 -8.17
N GLN A 222 -13.60 21.60 -7.32
CA GLN A 222 -14.02 20.55 -6.40
C GLN A 222 -14.69 19.40 -7.16
N LEU A 223 -13.85 18.61 -7.84
CA LEU A 223 -14.26 17.50 -8.68
C LEU A 223 -14.25 16.20 -7.92
N THR A 224 -15.14 15.30 -8.31
CA THR A 224 -15.08 13.90 -7.92
C THR A 224 -14.52 13.10 -9.09
N ASN A 225 -13.19 12.95 -9.12
CA ASN A 225 -12.51 12.26 -10.21
C ASN A 225 -12.13 10.81 -9.83
N PHE A 226 -12.37 9.89 -10.75
CA PHE A 226 -12.33 8.44 -10.53
C PHE A 226 -11.18 7.74 -11.23
N ALA A 227 -10.53 8.42 -12.17
CA ALA A 227 -9.31 7.98 -12.81
C ALA A 227 -8.66 9.16 -13.53
N VAL A 228 -7.35 9.02 -13.76
CA VAL A 228 -6.54 9.92 -14.57
C VAL A 228 -5.74 9.11 -15.58
N GLY A 229 -5.54 9.66 -16.76
CA GLY A 229 -4.72 9.06 -17.82
C GLY A 229 -3.88 10.11 -18.53
N TRP A 230 -2.64 9.76 -18.85
CA TRP A 230 -1.75 10.55 -19.72
C TRP A 230 -2.01 10.16 -21.17
N ILE A 231 -2.34 11.14 -22.01
CA ILE A 231 -2.56 10.98 -23.44
C ILE A 231 -1.79 12.06 -24.20
N ASP A 232 -1.39 11.81 -25.44
CA ASP A 232 -0.99 12.83 -26.40
C ASP A 232 -2.08 12.82 -27.48
N PHE A 233 -3.17 13.57 -27.24
CA PHE A 233 -4.40 13.40 -28.04
C PHE A 233 -4.33 14.14 -29.36
N ASP A 234 -3.48 15.17 -29.46
CA ASP A 234 -3.28 15.97 -30.67
C ASP A 234 -1.93 15.68 -31.37
N ASN A 235 -1.20 14.67 -30.88
CA ASN A 235 0.08 14.20 -31.43
C ASN A 235 1.15 15.30 -31.52
N ASP A 236 1.13 16.26 -30.60
CA ASP A 236 2.12 17.33 -30.54
C ASP A 236 3.37 16.92 -29.71
N GLY A 237 3.36 15.70 -29.20
CA GLY A 237 4.40 15.09 -28.39
C GLY A 237 4.32 15.47 -26.92
N GLN A 238 3.42 16.36 -26.53
CA GLN A 238 3.25 16.83 -25.17
C GLN A 238 2.27 15.94 -24.41
N CYS A 239 2.46 15.83 -23.11
CA CYS A 239 1.53 15.06 -22.28
C CYS A 239 0.29 15.92 -21.99
N ASP A 240 -0.87 15.39 -22.32
CA ASP A 240 -2.19 15.84 -21.93
C ASP A 240 -2.76 14.98 -20.79
N ILE A 241 -3.75 15.51 -20.08
CA ILE A 241 -4.41 14.81 -18.98
C ILE A 241 -5.88 14.61 -19.28
N TYR A 242 -6.29 13.36 -19.35
CA TYR A 242 -7.69 12.98 -19.25
C TYR A 242 -8.07 12.67 -17.79
N VAL A 243 -9.18 13.24 -17.33
CA VAL A 243 -9.72 13.04 -15.98
C VAL A 243 -11.14 12.49 -16.10
N ALA A 244 -11.32 11.24 -15.68
CA ALA A 244 -12.64 10.63 -15.54
C ALA A 244 -13.36 11.23 -14.32
N ASN A 245 -14.57 11.75 -14.50
CA ASN A 245 -15.25 12.57 -13.49
C ASN A 245 -16.76 12.28 -13.46
N MET A 246 -17.44 12.79 -12.43
CA MET A 246 -18.89 12.73 -12.35
C MET A 246 -19.57 13.50 -13.49
N TYR A 247 -20.66 12.93 -13.97
CA TYR A 247 -21.52 13.50 -15.00
C TYR A 247 -22.98 13.47 -14.53
N SER A 248 -23.71 14.54 -14.82
CA SER A 248 -25.16 14.56 -14.63
C SER A 248 -25.86 15.31 -15.77
N LYS A 249 -26.56 14.56 -16.62
CA LYS A 249 -27.39 15.10 -17.72
C LYS A 249 -28.46 16.06 -17.19
N MET A 250 -29.13 15.68 -16.10
CA MET A 250 -30.17 16.51 -15.47
C MET A 250 -29.56 17.74 -14.80
N GLY A 251 -28.43 17.58 -14.10
CA GLY A 251 -27.70 18.68 -13.49
C GLY A 251 -27.29 19.74 -14.51
N ARG A 252 -26.71 19.30 -15.64
CA ARG A 252 -26.35 20.19 -16.77
C ARG A 252 -27.53 20.93 -17.36
N ARG A 253 -28.68 20.26 -17.52
CA ARG A 253 -29.89 20.90 -18.04
C ARG A 253 -30.42 21.96 -17.09
N ILE A 254 -30.46 21.66 -15.79
CA ILE A 254 -31.00 22.59 -14.78
C ILE A 254 -30.05 23.78 -14.61
N ILE A 255 -28.74 23.54 -14.44
CA ILE A 255 -27.76 24.62 -14.23
C ILE A 255 -27.65 25.55 -15.45
N GLY A 256 -27.97 25.07 -16.65
CA GLY A 256 -28.05 25.88 -17.87
C GLY A 256 -29.29 26.77 -17.99
N LEU A 257 -30.29 26.61 -17.12
CA LEU A 257 -31.53 27.41 -17.09
C LEU A 257 -31.50 28.51 -16.02
N VAL A 258 -30.43 28.60 -15.25
CA VAL A 258 -30.24 29.52 -14.12
C VAL A 258 -28.93 30.29 -14.30
N GLN A 259 -28.80 31.40 -13.59
CA GLN A 259 -27.64 32.28 -13.62
C GLN A 259 -26.82 32.15 -12.33
N ASP A 260 -25.55 32.56 -12.38
CA ASP A 260 -24.66 32.57 -11.20
C ASP A 260 -25.28 33.38 -10.04
N SER A 261 -25.90 34.51 -10.37
CA SER A 261 -26.60 35.40 -9.43
C SER A 261 -27.82 34.78 -8.73
N ASP A 262 -28.33 33.66 -9.22
CA ASP A 262 -29.46 32.97 -8.59
C ASP A 262 -29.04 32.18 -7.35
N TYR A 263 -27.72 32.07 -7.10
CA TYR A 263 -27.14 31.31 -6.00
C TYR A 263 -26.22 32.16 -5.11
N PRO A 264 -25.97 31.73 -3.86
CA PRO A 264 -24.85 32.25 -3.08
C PRO A 264 -23.52 32.10 -3.81
N GLU A 265 -22.57 32.98 -3.49
CA GLU A 265 -21.24 33.02 -4.12
C GLU A 265 -20.59 31.63 -4.16
N GLY A 266 -20.13 31.22 -5.35
CA GLY A 266 -19.42 29.97 -5.60
C GLY A 266 -20.29 28.72 -5.76
N VAL A 267 -21.53 28.71 -5.29
CA VAL A 267 -22.42 27.54 -5.35
C VAL A 267 -22.76 27.16 -6.80
N TYR A 268 -23.05 28.16 -7.65
CA TYR A 268 -23.30 27.92 -9.07
C TYR A 268 -22.12 27.21 -9.74
N GLN A 269 -20.88 27.69 -9.50
CA GLN A 269 -19.67 27.13 -10.08
C GLN A 269 -19.39 25.71 -9.57
N GLN A 270 -19.66 25.45 -8.28
CA GLN A 270 -19.56 24.12 -7.70
C GLN A 270 -20.52 23.14 -8.39
N ILE A 271 -21.81 23.48 -8.50
CA ILE A 271 -22.81 22.64 -9.17
C ILE A 271 -22.44 22.41 -10.64
N ARG A 272 -22.01 23.47 -11.34
CA ARG A 272 -21.54 23.39 -12.72
C ARG A 272 -20.36 22.42 -12.84
N GLY A 273 -19.40 22.46 -11.90
CA GLY A 273 -18.27 21.54 -11.84
C GLY A 273 -18.68 20.09 -11.61
N SER A 274 -19.55 19.83 -10.63
CA SER A 274 -19.99 18.47 -10.26
C SER A 274 -20.83 17.77 -11.34
N CYS A 275 -21.42 18.51 -12.28
CA CYS A 275 -22.16 17.93 -13.41
C CYS A 275 -21.44 18.03 -14.76
N ALA A 276 -20.24 18.63 -14.81
CA ALA A 276 -19.50 18.91 -16.04
C ALA A 276 -18.99 17.65 -16.77
N GLY A 277 -19.02 16.46 -16.18
CA GLY A 277 -18.48 15.26 -16.81
C GLY A 277 -16.96 15.27 -16.86
N ASN A 278 -16.40 14.40 -17.70
CA ASN A 278 -14.96 14.21 -17.81
C ASN A 278 -14.25 15.48 -18.29
N ARG A 279 -12.97 15.59 -17.93
CA ARG A 279 -12.12 16.71 -18.34
C ARG A 279 -10.95 16.25 -19.18
N LEU A 280 -10.58 17.08 -20.14
CA LEU A 280 -9.35 16.94 -20.92
C LEU A 280 -8.57 18.23 -20.78
N TYR A 281 -7.30 18.09 -20.39
CA TYR A 281 -6.37 19.19 -20.23
C TYR A 281 -5.25 19.04 -21.24
N CYS A 282 -5.17 19.97 -22.18
CA CYS A 282 -4.15 20.01 -23.22
C CYS A 282 -2.84 20.59 -22.68
N GLY A 283 -1.73 19.88 -22.89
CA GLY A 283 -0.39 20.30 -22.56
C GLY A 283 0.08 21.43 -23.48
N ARG A 284 0.40 22.59 -22.90
CA ARG A 284 0.98 23.75 -23.62
C ARG A 284 2.49 23.86 -23.46
N GLY A 285 3.09 22.85 -22.84
CA GLY A 285 4.53 22.71 -22.68
C GLY A 285 5.05 23.21 -21.36
N ARG A 286 6.22 22.70 -20.98
CA ARG A 286 6.85 22.93 -19.67
C ARG A 286 5.88 22.64 -18.51
N GLY A 287 5.01 21.65 -18.70
CA GLY A 287 3.98 21.26 -17.74
C GLY A 287 2.93 22.34 -17.49
N GLN A 288 2.53 23.14 -18.48
CA GLN A 288 1.33 23.98 -18.37
C GLN A 288 0.15 23.32 -19.06
N PHE A 289 -1.04 23.47 -18.49
CA PHE A 289 -2.26 22.83 -18.98
C PHE A 289 -3.38 23.84 -19.24
N GLU A 290 -4.18 23.55 -20.27
CA GLU A 290 -5.41 24.26 -20.59
C GLU A 290 -6.58 23.27 -20.70
N GLU A 291 -7.72 23.57 -20.06
CA GLU A 291 -8.90 22.71 -20.17
C GLU A 291 -9.57 22.86 -21.55
N VAL A 292 -9.68 21.74 -22.29
CA VAL A 292 -10.33 21.65 -23.63
C VAL A 292 -11.50 20.67 -23.65
N SER A 293 -12.07 20.36 -22.48
CA SER A 293 -13.10 19.33 -22.27
C SER A 293 -14.33 19.46 -23.17
N ASP A 294 -14.85 20.68 -23.32
CA ASP A 294 -16.07 20.97 -24.06
C ASP A 294 -15.83 20.88 -25.58
N THR A 295 -14.71 21.42 -26.05
CA THR A 295 -14.34 21.40 -27.48
C THR A 295 -13.94 20.01 -27.96
N ALA A 296 -13.28 19.23 -27.11
CA ALA A 296 -12.95 17.83 -27.39
C ALA A 296 -14.14 16.88 -27.23
N GLY A 297 -15.26 17.34 -26.65
CA GLY A 297 -16.48 16.53 -26.47
C GLY A 297 -16.41 15.46 -25.37
N VAL A 298 -15.25 15.29 -24.71
CA VAL A 298 -15.07 14.29 -23.64
C VAL A 298 -15.99 14.50 -22.44
N ASN A 299 -16.42 15.76 -22.24
CA ASN A 299 -17.34 16.16 -21.19
C ASN A 299 -18.70 15.45 -21.29
N SER A 300 -19.04 14.95 -22.47
CA SER A 300 -20.31 14.29 -22.80
C SER A 300 -20.22 12.77 -22.73
N VAL A 301 -19.05 12.23 -22.42
CA VAL A 301 -18.78 10.78 -22.26
C VAL A 301 -19.12 10.35 -20.84
N GLY A 302 -20.31 10.67 -20.37
CA GLY A 302 -20.86 10.12 -19.13
C GLY A 302 -20.04 10.15 -17.87
N TRP A 303 -20.51 9.35 -16.91
CA TRP A 303 -19.83 9.14 -15.66
C TRP A 303 -18.80 8.03 -15.85
N ALA A 304 -17.59 8.40 -16.22
CA ALA A 304 -16.49 7.47 -16.50
C ALA A 304 -15.73 7.04 -15.23
N TYR A 305 -15.12 5.85 -15.28
CA TYR A 305 -14.35 5.27 -14.17
C TYR A 305 -12.94 4.82 -14.56
N GLY A 306 -12.75 4.26 -15.75
CA GLY A 306 -11.48 3.65 -16.14
C GLY A 306 -11.23 3.85 -17.62
N PRO A 307 -10.48 4.89 -18.02
CA PRO A 307 -10.09 5.09 -19.40
C PRO A 307 -9.01 4.09 -19.82
N VAL A 308 -9.09 3.64 -21.05
CA VAL A 308 -8.05 2.97 -21.83
C VAL A 308 -7.75 3.87 -23.01
N LEU A 309 -6.47 4.09 -23.25
CA LEU A 309 -5.96 4.96 -24.30
C LEU A 309 -5.28 4.07 -25.33
N ALA A 310 -5.80 4.05 -26.55
CA ALA A 310 -5.28 3.23 -27.64
C ALA A 310 -5.80 3.77 -28.97
N ASP A 311 -5.01 3.63 -30.02
CA ASP A 311 -5.46 3.87 -31.38
C ASP A 311 -6.24 2.63 -31.88
N PHE A 312 -7.58 2.69 -31.86
CA PHE A 312 -8.42 1.53 -32.20
C PHE A 312 -8.73 1.43 -33.69
N ASP A 313 -8.68 2.52 -34.43
CA ASP A 313 -8.98 2.55 -35.87
C ASP A 313 -7.74 2.70 -36.76
N ALA A 314 -6.55 2.76 -36.15
CA ALA A 314 -5.25 2.88 -36.79
C ALA A 314 -5.08 4.18 -37.59
N ASP A 315 -5.73 5.27 -37.18
CA ASP A 315 -5.57 6.59 -37.80
C ASP A 315 -4.33 7.37 -37.29
N GLY A 316 -3.64 6.81 -36.29
CA GLY A 316 -2.46 7.39 -35.66
C GLY A 316 -2.76 8.33 -34.50
N GLN A 317 -4.02 8.56 -34.15
CA GLN A 317 -4.43 9.32 -32.97
C GLN A 317 -4.87 8.36 -31.85
N LEU A 318 -4.59 8.73 -30.60
CA LEU A 318 -5.04 7.93 -29.46
C LEU A 318 -6.53 8.16 -29.20
N ASP A 319 -7.32 7.10 -29.20
CA ASP A 319 -8.70 7.13 -28.75
C ASP A 319 -8.81 6.98 -27.24
N ILE A 320 -9.92 7.50 -26.69
CA ILE A 320 -10.29 7.31 -25.29
C ILE A 320 -11.49 6.35 -25.22
N TYR A 321 -11.27 5.15 -24.71
CA TYR A 321 -12.34 4.21 -24.38
C TYR A 321 -12.52 4.15 -22.87
N SER A 322 -13.74 4.35 -22.35
CA SER A 322 -13.95 4.31 -20.91
C SER A 322 -15.20 3.55 -20.50
N THR A 323 -15.12 2.89 -19.34
CA THR A 323 -16.27 2.30 -18.69
C THR A 323 -17.08 3.37 -17.98
N THR A 324 -18.41 3.37 -18.19
CA THR A 324 -19.31 4.35 -17.58
C THR A 324 -20.31 3.70 -16.63
N GLY A 325 -20.73 4.45 -15.60
CA GLY A 325 -21.61 3.98 -14.53
C GLY A 325 -23.09 3.93 -14.86
N PHE A 326 -23.50 4.31 -16.07
CA PHE A 326 -24.91 4.35 -16.48
C PHE A 326 -25.20 3.48 -17.70
N LEU A 327 -26.34 2.80 -17.67
CA LEU A 327 -26.89 2.10 -18.82
C LEU A 327 -27.49 3.11 -19.79
N SER A 328 -26.90 3.23 -20.98
CA SER A 328 -27.50 3.96 -22.10
C SER A 328 -28.55 3.07 -22.78
N PHE A 329 -29.80 3.55 -22.84
CA PHE A 329 -30.88 2.81 -23.50
C PHE A 329 -30.82 2.90 -25.03
N ASP A 330 -30.21 3.98 -25.55
CA ASP A 330 -29.94 4.19 -26.96
C ASP A 330 -28.42 4.24 -27.19
N ARG A 331 -27.90 3.34 -28.01
CA ARG A 331 -26.46 3.27 -28.34
C ARG A 331 -25.95 4.53 -29.06
N LYS A 332 -26.83 5.33 -29.66
CA LYS A 332 -26.49 6.60 -30.33
C LYS A 332 -26.67 7.81 -29.43
N LYS A 333 -27.19 7.64 -28.22
CA LYS A 333 -27.41 8.69 -27.23
C LYS A 333 -27.00 8.18 -25.86
N THR A 334 -25.75 8.43 -25.49
CA THR A 334 -25.27 8.06 -24.16
C THR A 334 -26.12 8.75 -23.08
N ASP A 335 -26.63 7.97 -22.13
CA ASP A 335 -27.31 8.47 -20.94
C ASP A 335 -26.30 8.48 -19.81
N GLY A 336 -25.40 9.47 -19.86
CA GLY A 336 -24.08 9.28 -19.30
C GLY A 336 -23.17 9.03 -20.47
#